data_AF-A0A559J5C5-F1
#
_entry.id   AF-A0A559J5C5-F1
#
_cell.length_a   1.000
_cell.length_b   1.000
_cell.length_c   1.000
_cell.angle_alpha   90.00
_cell.angle_beta   90.00
_cell.angle_gamma   90.00
#
_symmetry.space_group_name_H-M   'P 1'
#
loop_
_entity.id
_entity.type
_entity.pdbx_description
1 polymer ?
#
loop_
_entity_poly.entity_id
_entity_poly.type
_entity_poly.pdbx_seq_one_letter_code
_entity_poly.pdbx_strand_id
1 'polypeptide(L)'
;MYVLKLRLAKIIMKHYLGVIYKGSTYNSQGELLLRRAAITRIGPLVGFLLAVIALTLGYFQDPSMTSEDSLLLLQTMSGCLVILGFATLAFSVSRTVVDQDGVSSYRLFIGRRLSFDEINQVTFTRLFGGCMELSGQGKKIRVPLDTSGFAVFFERLKQRNPQLELGEVEHELQKRSKLLESLGFRVQA
;
A
#
# COMPACT_ATOMS: atom_id res chain seq x y z
N MET A 1 24.44 19.20 -9.32
CA MET A 1 23.66 17.94 -9.46
C MET A 1 23.03 17.45 -8.14
N TYR A 2 23.74 17.49 -6.99
CA TYR A 2 23.22 17.05 -5.69
C TYR A 2 21.96 17.79 -5.21
N VAL A 3 21.92 19.12 -5.34
CA VAL A 3 20.79 19.96 -4.91
C VAL A 3 19.49 19.60 -5.65
N LEU A 4 19.59 19.23 -6.94
CA LEU A 4 18.43 18.84 -7.75
C LEU A 4 17.85 17.50 -7.29
N LYS A 5 18.73 16.51 -7.01
CA LYS A 5 18.33 15.19 -6.48
C LYS A 5 17.61 15.31 -5.13
N LEU A 6 18.13 16.15 -4.24
CA LEU A 6 17.54 16.41 -2.92
C LEU A 6 16.16 17.08 -3.02
N ARG A 7 15.97 18.03 -3.95
CA ARG A 7 14.65 18.66 -4.18
C ARG A 7 13.64 17.66 -4.73
N LEU A 8 14.02 16.85 -5.72
CA LEU A 8 13.16 15.80 -6.28
C LEU A 8 12.76 14.77 -5.22
N ALA A 9 13.72 14.29 -4.42
CA ALA A 9 13.44 13.36 -3.33
C ALA A 9 12.43 13.94 -2.33
N LYS A 10 12.59 15.22 -1.95
CA LYS A 10 11.62 15.91 -1.06
C LYS A 10 10.23 15.99 -1.67
N ILE A 11 10.09 16.29 -2.96
CA ILE A 11 8.79 16.36 -3.65
C ILE A 11 8.11 14.99 -3.67
N ILE A 12 8.86 13.94 -4.01
CA ILE A 12 8.35 12.56 -4.04
C ILE A 12 7.93 12.12 -2.64
N MET A 13 8.77 12.36 -1.63
CA MET A 13 8.48 12.00 -0.24
C MET A 13 7.27 12.76 0.30
N LYS A 14 7.14 14.05 -0.01
CA LYS A 14 5.95 14.87 0.31
C LYS A 14 4.69 14.30 -0.33
N HIS A 15 4.75 13.90 -1.60
CA HIS A 15 3.62 13.29 -2.29
C HIS A 15 3.24 11.93 -1.71
N TYR A 16 4.23 11.09 -1.40
CA TYR A 16 4.01 9.75 -0.89
C TYR A 16 3.42 9.78 0.53
N LEU A 17 4.03 10.54 1.43
CA LEU A 17 3.57 10.64 2.82
C LEU A 17 2.30 11.47 2.96
N GLY A 18 2.07 12.44 2.07
CA GLY A 18 0.88 13.28 2.09
C GLY A 18 -0.40 12.54 1.68
N VAL A 19 -0.30 11.36 1.07
CA VAL A 19 -1.47 10.55 0.65
C VAL A 19 -2.39 10.25 1.83
N ILE A 20 -1.84 10.00 3.01
CA ILE A 20 -2.59 9.70 4.26
C ILE A 20 -3.61 10.79 4.59
N TYR A 21 -3.24 12.04 4.33
CA TYR A 21 -4.01 13.25 4.61
C TYR A 21 -4.69 13.83 3.37
N LYS A 22 -4.58 13.19 2.20
CA LYS A 22 -5.39 13.58 1.04
C LYS A 22 -6.84 13.24 1.32
N GLY A 23 -7.73 14.09 0.81
CA GLY A 23 -9.18 13.97 0.98
C GLY A 23 -9.69 12.54 0.79
N SER A 24 -10.58 12.14 1.69
CA SER A 24 -11.23 10.83 1.66
C SER A 24 -12.06 10.66 0.39
N THR A 25 -11.88 9.55 -0.31
CA THR A 25 -12.76 9.19 -1.43
C THR A 25 -13.95 8.42 -0.88
N TYR A 26 -15.16 8.78 -1.30
CA TYR A 26 -16.38 8.06 -0.94
C TYR A 26 -16.94 7.32 -2.16
N ASN A 27 -17.59 6.18 -1.95
CA ASN A 27 -18.36 5.52 -3.01
C ASN A 27 -19.75 6.17 -3.18
N SER A 28 -20.54 5.68 -4.13
CA SER A 28 -21.91 6.15 -4.39
C SER A 28 -22.86 5.94 -3.20
N GLN A 29 -22.50 5.08 -2.24
CA GLN A 29 -23.25 4.80 -1.02
C GLN A 29 -22.77 5.64 0.18
N GLY A 30 -21.76 6.52 0.00
CA GLY A 30 -21.19 7.33 1.08
C GLY A 30 -20.19 6.57 1.97
N GLU A 31 -19.77 5.37 1.58
CA GLU A 31 -18.76 4.59 2.29
C GLU A 31 -17.34 5.09 1.96
N LEU A 32 -16.47 5.09 2.97
CA LEU A 32 -15.10 5.54 2.83
C LEU A 32 -14.25 4.50 2.09
N LEU A 33 -13.67 4.89 0.96
CA LEU A 33 -12.77 4.07 0.16
C LEU A 33 -11.31 4.36 0.52
N LEU A 34 -10.64 3.39 1.13
CA LEU A 34 -9.21 3.45 1.38
C LEU A 34 -8.46 3.00 0.13
N ARG A 35 -7.88 3.97 -0.60
CA ARG A 35 -7.09 3.72 -1.81
C ARG A 35 -5.61 3.90 -1.52
N ARG A 36 -4.80 2.93 -1.93
CA ARG A 36 -3.34 3.06 -1.84
C ARG A 36 -2.83 4.16 -2.77
N ALA A 37 -1.65 4.71 -2.45
CA ALA A 37 -0.96 5.64 -3.33
C ALA A 37 -0.80 5.08 -4.76
N ALA A 38 -0.97 5.92 -5.77
CA ALA A 38 -0.86 5.49 -7.17
C ALA A 38 0.49 4.80 -7.47
N ILE A 39 1.56 5.22 -6.80
CA ILE A 39 2.90 4.63 -6.96
C ILE A 39 2.96 3.17 -6.51
N THR A 40 2.21 2.77 -5.48
CA THR A 40 2.20 1.37 -5.01
C THR A 40 1.34 0.47 -5.89
N ARG A 41 0.45 1.05 -6.72
CA ARG A 41 -0.27 0.33 -7.77
C ARG A 41 0.51 0.28 -9.09
N ILE A 42 1.08 1.40 -9.52
CA ILE A 42 1.73 1.55 -10.84
C ILE A 42 3.18 1.04 -10.80
N GLY A 43 3.89 1.20 -9.69
CA GLY A 43 5.30 0.79 -9.56
C GLY A 43 5.54 -0.68 -9.94
N PRO A 44 4.81 -1.64 -9.35
CA PRO A 44 4.91 -3.05 -9.74
C PRO A 44 4.61 -3.29 -11.22
N LEU A 45 3.61 -2.61 -11.79
CA LEU A 45 3.26 -2.71 -13.20
C LEU A 45 4.40 -2.23 -14.11
N VAL A 46 5.00 -1.08 -13.80
CA VAL A 46 6.15 -0.56 -14.57
C VAL A 46 7.34 -1.51 -14.47
N GLY A 47 7.65 -2.02 -13.27
CA GLY A 47 8.71 -3.01 -13.08
C GLY A 47 8.46 -4.30 -13.87
N PHE A 48 7.22 -4.79 -13.86
CA PHE A 48 6.81 -5.94 -14.65
C PHE A 48 6.97 -5.69 -16.16
N LEU A 49 6.49 -4.55 -16.68
CA LEU A 49 6.62 -4.21 -18.09
C LEU A 49 8.08 -4.06 -18.53
N LEU A 50 8.93 -3.42 -17.71
CA LEU A 50 10.37 -3.31 -17.99
C LEU A 50 11.05 -4.68 -18.02
N ALA A 51 10.69 -5.57 -17.09
CA ALA A 51 11.23 -6.92 -17.05
C ALA A 51 10.78 -7.76 -18.26
N VAL A 52 9.52 -7.61 -18.71
CA VAL A 52 9.03 -8.26 -19.94
C VAL A 52 9.79 -7.73 -21.15
N ILE A 53 9.97 -6.41 -21.28
CA ILE A 53 10.73 -5.81 -22.39
C ILE A 53 12.17 -6.32 -22.39
N ALA A 54 12.85 -6.30 -21.24
CA ALA A 54 14.23 -6.77 -21.14
C ALA A 54 14.37 -8.25 -21.54
N LEU A 55 13.43 -9.11 -21.13
CA LEU A 55 13.41 -10.52 -21.52
C LEU A 55 13.14 -10.71 -23.01
N THR A 56 12.19 -9.98 -23.58
CA THR A 56 11.91 -10.07 -25.03
C THR A 56 13.12 -9.61 -25.85
N LEU A 57 13.75 -8.48 -25.50
CA LEU A 57 14.94 -7.99 -26.20
C LEU A 57 16.12 -8.98 -26.07
N GLY A 58 16.36 -9.53 -24.88
CA GLY A 58 17.43 -10.51 -24.66
C GLY A 58 17.21 -11.81 -25.42
N TYR A 59 15.98 -12.32 -25.46
CA TYR A 59 15.65 -13.57 -26.16
C TYR A 59 15.71 -13.45 -27.69
N PHE A 60 15.27 -12.31 -28.25
CA PHE A 60 15.24 -12.13 -29.71
C PHE A 60 16.58 -11.67 -30.31
N GLN A 61 17.51 -11.13 -29.51
CA GLN A 61 18.78 -10.61 -30.02
C GLN A 61 19.95 -11.59 -29.90
N ASP A 62 19.87 -12.62 -29.04
CA ASP A 62 20.99 -13.51 -28.81
C ASP A 62 20.64 -15.00 -29.08
N PRO A 63 20.94 -15.51 -30.30
CA PRO A 63 20.74 -16.91 -30.65
C PRO A 63 21.66 -17.87 -29.87
N SER A 64 22.62 -17.38 -29.07
CA SER A 64 23.50 -18.20 -28.23
C SER A 64 22.86 -18.64 -26.90
N MET A 65 21.62 -18.21 -26.61
CA MET A 65 20.84 -18.60 -25.42
C MET A 65 20.39 -20.09 -25.38
N THR A 66 21.03 -20.98 -26.14
CA THR A 66 20.76 -22.43 -26.13
C THR A 66 21.64 -23.21 -25.17
N SER A 67 22.57 -22.57 -24.44
CA SER A 67 23.38 -23.25 -23.41
C SER A 67 22.54 -23.57 -22.16
N GLU A 68 22.89 -24.63 -21.42
CA GLU A 68 22.17 -25.02 -20.19
C GLU A 68 22.16 -23.89 -19.14
N ASP A 69 23.25 -23.13 -19.04
CA ASP A 69 23.35 -21.96 -18.14
C ASP A 69 22.41 -20.82 -18.55
N SER A 70 22.25 -20.60 -19.86
CA SER A 70 21.28 -19.64 -20.40
C SER A 70 19.84 -20.04 -20.13
N LEU A 71 19.55 -21.36 -20.17
CA LEU A 71 18.24 -21.91 -19.85
C LEU A 71 17.87 -21.70 -18.37
N LEU A 72 18.80 -21.94 -17.45
CA LEU A 72 18.57 -21.75 -16.01
C LEU A 72 18.34 -20.27 -15.67
N LEU A 73 19.11 -19.37 -16.29
CA LEU A 73 18.92 -17.93 -16.16
C LEU A 73 17.54 -17.50 -16.69
N LEU A 74 17.14 -17.98 -17.87
CA LEU A 74 15.84 -17.70 -18.47
C LEU A 74 14.68 -18.19 -17.60
N GLN A 75 14.78 -19.41 -17.06
CA GLN A 75 13.79 -19.96 -16.13
C GLN A 75 13.67 -19.12 -14.86
N THR A 76 14.79 -18.69 -14.28
CA THR A 76 14.82 -17.85 -13.08
C THR A 76 14.18 -16.49 -13.34
N MET A 77 14.53 -15.84 -14.46
CA MET A 77 13.94 -14.56 -14.84
C MET A 77 12.44 -14.68 -15.14
N SER A 78 12.02 -15.76 -15.80
CA SER A 78 10.61 -16.06 -16.07
C SER A 78 9.82 -16.30 -14.78
N GLY A 79 10.39 -17.03 -13.83
CA GLY A 79 9.81 -17.24 -12.50
C GLY A 79 9.63 -15.92 -11.74
N CYS A 80 10.65 -15.07 -11.73
CA CYS A 80 10.58 -13.73 -11.16
C CYS A 80 9.49 -12.86 -11.83
N LEU A 81 9.33 -12.96 -13.15
CA LEU A 81 8.28 -12.27 -13.88
C LEU A 81 6.88 -12.73 -13.46
N VAL A 82 6.67 -14.03 -13.30
CA VAL A 82 5.38 -14.58 -12.83
C VAL A 82 5.06 -14.04 -11.44
N ILE A 83 6.04 -14.02 -10.54
CA ILE A 83 5.87 -13.47 -9.17
C ILE A 83 5.54 -11.98 -9.23
N LEU A 84 6.25 -11.19 -10.04
CA LEU A 84 6.00 -9.75 -10.22
C LEU A 84 4.63 -9.47 -10.85
N GLY A 85 4.23 -10.27 -11.84
CA GLY A 85 2.92 -10.18 -12.48
C GLY A 85 1.80 -10.47 -11.48
N PHE A 86 1.94 -11.53 -10.69
CA PHE A 86 0.98 -11.86 -9.64
C PHE A 86 0.91 -10.77 -8.56
N ALA A 87 2.05 -10.25 -8.11
CA ALA A 87 2.10 -9.15 -7.14
C ALA A 87 1.40 -7.89 -7.69
N THR A 88 1.66 -7.54 -8.95
CA THR A 88 1.02 -6.40 -9.63
C THR A 88 -0.49 -6.55 -9.65
N LEU A 89 -0.99 -7.74 -10.00
CA LEU A 89 -2.40 -8.03 -10.05
C LEU A 89 -3.03 -8.01 -8.63
N ALA A 90 -2.35 -8.59 -7.64
CA ALA A 90 -2.77 -8.55 -6.25
C ALA A 90 -2.92 -7.13 -5.71
N PHE A 91 -1.94 -6.26 -5.97
CA PHE A 91 -2.00 -4.86 -5.54
C PHE A 91 -3.07 -4.07 -6.31
N SER A 92 -3.26 -4.36 -7.60
CA SER A 92 -4.23 -3.65 -8.44
C SER A 92 -5.68 -3.90 -8.04
N VAL A 93 -6.02 -5.15 -7.72
CA VAL A 93 -7.38 -5.56 -7.36
C VAL A 93 -7.70 -5.32 -5.88
N SER A 94 -6.67 -5.19 -5.02
CA SER A 94 -6.88 -4.96 -3.59
C SER A 94 -7.57 -3.62 -3.30
N ARG A 95 -8.67 -3.68 -2.53
CA ARG A 95 -9.40 -2.49 -2.05
C ARG A 95 -9.86 -2.70 -0.61
N THR A 96 -9.89 -1.62 0.16
CA THR A 96 -10.47 -1.62 1.51
C THR A 96 -11.56 -0.56 1.58
N VAL A 97 -12.70 -0.95 2.11
CA VAL A 97 -13.91 -0.14 2.24
C VAL A 97 -14.27 -0.06 3.72
N VAL A 98 -14.60 1.13 4.19
CA VAL A 98 -15.02 1.38 5.56
C VAL A 98 -16.43 1.97 5.52
N ASP A 99 -17.38 1.25 6.08
CA ASP A 99 -18.76 1.71 6.22
C ASP A 99 -19.04 2.15 7.67
N GLN A 100 -20.30 2.23 8.06
CA GLN A 100 -20.69 2.63 9.41
C GLN A 100 -20.47 1.55 10.46
N ASP A 101 -20.48 0.28 10.06
CA ASP A 101 -20.53 -0.87 10.94
C ASP A 101 -19.19 -1.63 11.00
N GLY A 102 -18.31 -1.41 10.03
CA GLY A 102 -17.00 -2.03 10.03
C GLY A 102 -16.11 -1.74 8.83
N VAL A 103 -15.17 -2.67 8.65
CA VAL A 103 -14.13 -2.61 7.63
C VAL A 103 -14.18 -3.86 6.78
N SER A 104 -14.25 -3.67 5.46
CA SER A 104 -14.23 -4.74 4.47
C SER A 104 -12.96 -4.63 3.62
N SER A 105 -12.14 -5.68 3.59
CA SER A 105 -10.98 -5.78 2.71
C SER A 105 -11.24 -6.83 1.63
N TYR A 106 -11.15 -6.41 0.38
CA TYR A 106 -11.26 -7.26 -0.79
C TYR A 106 -9.87 -7.40 -1.40
N ARG A 107 -9.37 -8.62 -1.44
CA ARG A 107 -8.16 -8.99 -2.17
C ARG A 107 -8.55 -9.96 -3.27
N LEU A 108 -7.71 -10.05 -4.31
CA LEU A 108 -7.75 -10.97 -5.45
C LEU A 108 -8.90 -11.99 -5.48
N PHE A 109 -8.97 -12.91 -4.51
CA PHE A 109 -10.04 -13.91 -4.40
C PHE A 109 -10.65 -14.03 -2.99
N ILE A 110 -10.28 -13.15 -2.06
CA ILE A 110 -10.64 -13.24 -0.65
C ILE A 110 -11.20 -11.90 -0.18
N GLY A 111 -12.50 -11.90 0.11
CA GLY A 111 -13.17 -10.83 0.85
C GLY A 111 -13.17 -11.15 2.34
N ARG A 112 -12.81 -10.18 3.18
CA ARG A 112 -12.94 -10.27 4.65
C ARG A 112 -13.64 -9.03 5.15
N ARG A 113 -14.62 -9.21 6.03
CA ARG A 113 -15.29 -8.15 6.77
C ARG A 113 -15.09 -8.35 8.25
N LEU A 114 -14.78 -7.26 8.95
CA LEU A 114 -14.67 -7.21 10.40
C LEU A 114 -15.50 -6.02 10.87
N SER A 115 -16.54 -6.31 11.66
CA SER A 115 -17.37 -5.25 12.25
C SER A 115 -16.58 -4.56 13.37
N PHE A 116 -16.87 -3.28 13.65
CA PHE A 116 -16.15 -2.53 14.68
C PHE A 116 -16.24 -3.18 16.06
N ASP A 117 -17.39 -3.78 16.38
CA ASP A 117 -17.62 -4.48 17.65
C ASP A 117 -16.86 -5.81 17.75
N GLU A 118 -16.44 -6.38 16.60
CA GLU A 118 -15.64 -7.61 16.57
C GLU A 118 -14.15 -7.33 16.79
N ILE A 119 -13.70 -6.08 16.66
CA ILE A 119 -12.29 -5.69 16.77
C ILE A 119 -11.88 -5.73 18.25
N ASN A 120 -11.01 -6.67 18.60
CA ASN A 120 -10.49 -6.79 19.96
C ASN A 120 -9.02 -6.35 20.08
N GLN A 121 -8.29 -6.28 18.96
CA GLN A 121 -6.88 -5.91 18.98
C GLN A 121 -6.51 -5.12 17.73
N VAL A 122 -5.72 -4.06 17.94
CA VAL A 122 -5.08 -3.29 16.87
C VAL A 122 -3.58 -3.35 17.10
N THR A 123 -2.83 -3.71 16.06
CA THR A 123 -1.35 -3.71 16.12
C THR A 123 -0.77 -2.91 14.97
N PHE A 124 0.40 -2.33 15.20
CA PHE A 124 1.16 -1.67 14.15
C PHE A 124 2.31 -2.56 13.68
N THR A 125 2.47 -2.70 12.37
CA THR A 125 3.63 -3.35 11.77
C THR A 125 4.35 -2.40 10.83
N ARG A 126 5.69 -2.40 10.87
CA ARG A 126 6.52 -1.57 10.00
C ARG A 126 6.64 -2.09 8.57
N LEU A 127 6.07 -3.26 8.27
CA LEU A 127 6.12 -3.86 6.93
C LEU A 127 5.50 -2.93 5.88
N PHE A 128 6.16 -2.85 4.71
CA PHE A 128 5.73 -2.06 3.55
C PHE A 128 5.43 -0.57 3.83
N GLY A 129 6.19 0.04 4.73
CA GLY A 129 6.02 1.46 5.04
C GLY A 129 4.91 1.72 6.06
N GLY A 130 4.61 0.75 6.92
CA GLY A 130 3.66 0.89 8.03
C GLY A 130 2.27 0.37 7.67
N CYS A 131 1.73 -0.51 8.51
CA CYS A 131 0.39 -1.04 8.37
C CYS A 131 -0.26 -1.22 9.73
N MET A 132 -1.53 -0.84 9.83
CA MET A 132 -2.39 -1.17 10.96
C MET A 132 -3.07 -2.51 10.72
N GLU A 133 -2.88 -3.47 11.62
CA GLU A 133 -3.55 -4.77 11.60
C GLU A 133 -4.67 -4.79 12.63
N LEU A 134 -5.90 -4.92 12.14
CA LEU A 134 -7.11 -5.11 12.92
C LEU A 134 -7.36 -6.60 13.08
N SER A 135 -7.49 -7.07 14.31
CA SER A 135 -7.80 -8.47 14.62
C SER A 135 -9.08 -8.56 15.44
N GLY A 136 -9.83 -9.63 15.21
CA GLY A 136 -11.12 -9.87 15.87
C GLY A 136 -11.77 -11.15 15.39
N GLN A 137 -12.34 -11.95 16.30
CA GLN A 137 -13.01 -13.23 16.00
C GLN A 137 -12.24 -14.15 15.03
N GLY A 138 -10.91 -14.27 15.20
CA GLY A 138 -10.05 -15.08 14.32
C GLY A 138 -9.80 -14.49 12.92
N LYS A 139 -10.40 -13.36 12.58
CA LYS A 139 -10.16 -12.63 11.33
C LYS A 139 -9.09 -11.55 11.55
N LYS A 140 -8.36 -11.26 10.47
CA LYS A 140 -7.34 -10.22 10.41
C LYS A 140 -7.49 -9.39 9.15
N ILE A 141 -7.53 -8.06 9.31
CA ILE A 141 -7.55 -7.08 8.23
C ILE A 141 -6.35 -6.15 8.38
N ARG A 142 -5.58 -6.00 7.30
CA ARG A 142 -4.42 -5.11 7.26
C ARG A 142 -4.74 -3.88 6.42
N VAL A 143 -4.62 -2.71 7.05
CA VAL A 143 -4.82 -1.40 6.44
C VAL A 143 -3.46 -0.67 6.38
N PRO A 144 -2.84 -0.57 5.20
CA PRO A 144 -1.59 0.16 5.03
C PRO A 144 -1.75 1.64 5.35
N LEU A 145 -0.75 2.24 5.99
CA LEU A 145 -0.78 3.65 6.34
C LEU A 145 -0.71 4.55 5.10
N ASP A 146 -0.13 4.09 3.98
CA ASP A 146 -0.02 4.82 2.70
C ASP A 146 -1.35 4.88 1.91
N THR A 147 -2.49 4.72 2.58
CA THR A 147 -3.82 4.81 1.98
C THR A 147 -4.45 6.17 2.20
N SER A 148 -5.10 6.71 1.17
CA SER A 148 -5.89 7.93 1.28
C SER A 148 -7.11 7.70 2.16
N GLY A 149 -7.40 8.64 3.05
CA GLY A 149 -8.49 8.52 4.03
C GLY A 149 -8.12 7.69 5.26
N PHE A 150 -6.86 7.25 5.41
CA PHE A 150 -6.41 6.52 6.59
C PHE A 150 -6.60 7.33 7.88
N ALA A 151 -6.28 8.63 7.86
CA ALA A 151 -6.46 9.49 9.04
C ALA A 151 -7.94 9.56 9.47
N VAL A 152 -8.87 9.74 8.51
CA VAL A 152 -10.31 9.75 8.79
C VAL A 152 -10.78 8.39 9.32
N PHE A 153 -10.27 7.30 8.74
CA PHE A 153 -10.56 5.96 9.23
C PHE A 153 -10.07 5.74 10.67
N PHE A 154 -8.84 6.17 10.98
CA PHE A 154 -8.24 6.07 12.31
C PHE A 154 -9.07 6.83 13.35
N GLU A 155 -9.49 8.06 13.05
CA GLU A 155 -10.36 8.83 13.94
C GLU A 155 -11.71 8.16 14.17
N ARG A 156 -12.35 7.61 13.12
CA ARG A 156 -13.59 6.83 13.27
C ARG A 156 -13.39 5.61 14.16
N LEU A 157 -12.28 4.90 14.01
CA LEU A 157 -11.95 3.74 14.82
C LEU A 157 -11.75 4.13 16.30
N LYS A 158 -11.03 5.22 16.56
CA LYS A 158 -10.80 5.78 17.90
C LYS A 158 -12.10 6.20 18.58
N GLN A 159 -13.03 6.80 17.83
CA GLN A 159 -14.34 7.21 18.33
C GLN A 159 -15.26 6.02 18.64
N ARG A 160 -15.26 4.98 17.80
CA ARG A 160 -16.13 3.80 17.97
C ARG A 160 -15.63 2.85 19.05
N ASN A 161 -14.32 2.73 19.21
CA ASN A 161 -13.70 1.78 20.11
C ASN A 161 -12.64 2.46 20.99
N PRO A 162 -13.04 3.31 21.95
CA PRO A 162 -12.11 4.07 22.80
C PRO A 162 -11.23 3.17 23.69
N GLN A 163 -11.66 1.94 23.95
CA GLN A 163 -10.91 0.95 24.72
C GLN A 163 -9.75 0.28 23.96
N LEU A 164 -9.63 0.48 22.64
CA LEU A 164 -8.54 -0.12 21.86
C LEU A 164 -7.22 0.63 22.10
N GLU A 165 -6.14 -0.13 22.27
CA GLU A 165 -4.79 0.42 22.31
C GLU A 165 -4.35 0.88 20.91
N LEU A 166 -4.46 2.18 20.65
CA LEU A 166 -4.12 2.80 19.37
C LEU A 166 -2.80 3.60 19.40
N GLY A 167 -2.10 3.59 20.53
CA GLY A 167 -0.95 4.48 20.80
C GLY A 167 0.21 4.33 19.79
N GLU A 168 0.52 3.11 19.36
CA GLU A 168 1.59 2.90 18.36
C GLU A 168 1.26 3.50 17.00
N VAL A 169 0.00 3.36 16.56
CA VAL A 169 -0.49 3.89 15.29
C VAL A 169 -0.55 5.42 15.36
N GLU A 170 -1.04 5.97 16.48
CA GLU A 170 -1.11 7.41 16.73
C GLU A 170 0.29 8.03 16.72
N HIS A 171 1.26 7.41 17.41
CA HIS A 171 2.65 7.88 17.43
C HIS A 171 3.26 7.92 16.01
N GLU A 172 3.02 6.90 15.19
CA GLU A 172 3.52 6.87 13.81
C GLU A 172 2.83 7.94 12.93
N LEU A 173 1.53 8.17 13.10
CA LEU A 173 0.81 9.25 12.42
C LEU A 173 1.38 10.63 12.79
N GLN A 174 1.58 10.89 14.08
CA GLN A 174 2.17 12.14 14.56
C GLN A 174 3.60 12.34 14.03
N LYS A 175 4.42 11.29 14.02
CA LYS A 175 5.76 11.32 13.44
C LYS A 175 5.72 11.70 11.96
N ARG A 176 4.78 11.15 11.19
CA ARG A 176 4.58 11.50 9.77
C ARG A 176 4.05 12.91 9.57
N SER A 177 3.15 13.39 10.45
CA SER A 177 2.66 14.76 10.43
C SER A 177 3.80 15.75 10.58
N LYS A 178 4.62 15.59 11.64
CA LYS A 178 5.79 16.44 11.89
C LYS A 178 6.78 16.43 10.73
N LEU A 179 7.00 15.26 10.11
CA LEU A 179 7.88 15.16 8.95
C LEU A 179 7.29 15.89 7.74
N LEU A 180 5.98 15.77 7.47
CA LEU A 180 5.29 16.48 6.40
C LEU A 180 5.33 18.00 6.59
N GLU A 181 5.12 18.48 7.82
CA GLU A 181 5.25 19.89 8.19
C GLU A 181 6.67 20.40 7.93
N SER A 182 7.69 19.62 8.29
CA SER A 182 9.11 19.95 8.01
C SER A 182 9.42 20.02 6.50
N LEU A 183 8.61 19.35 5.66
CA LEU A 183 8.68 19.40 4.21
C LEU A 183 7.77 20.49 3.60
N GLY A 184 7.17 21.34 4.44
CA GLY A 184 6.29 22.44 4.03
C GLY A 184 4.95 21.95 3.48
N PHE A 185 4.45 20.80 3.93
CA PHE A 185 3.08 20.35 3.68
C PHE A 185 2.20 20.81 4.85
N ARG A 186 1.09 21.51 4.57
CA ARG A 186 0.10 21.81 5.60
C ARG A 186 -0.80 20.58 5.75
N VAL A 187 -0.70 19.91 6.88
CA VAL A 187 -1.63 18.86 7.26
C VAL A 187 -2.95 19.53 7.63
N GLN A 188 -4.01 19.26 6.86
CA GLN A 188 -5.36 19.61 7.26
C GLN A 188 -5.87 18.45 8.11
N ALA A 189 -6.12 18.73 9.38
CA ALA A 189 -6.78 17.81 10.31
C ALA A 189 -8.27 17.70 9.96
#